data_AF-A0A5N7DK33-F1
#
_entry.id   AF-A0A5N7DK33-F1
#
_cell.length_a   1.000
_cell.length_b   1.000
_cell.length_c   1.000
_cell.angle_alpha   90.00
_cell.angle_beta   90.00
_cell.angle_gamma   90.00
#
_symmetry.space_group_name_H-M   'P 1'
#
loop_
_entity.id
_entity.type
_entity.pdbx_description
1 polymer ?
#
loop_
_entity_poly.entity_id
_entity_poly.type
_entity_poly.pdbx_seq_one_letter_code
_entity_poly.pdbx_strand_id
1 'polypeptide(L)'
;MIDYLYRDDYDDTSELTIEEQNRSSPEQLNLTHQWKDAFFIQLVKYVYGPHAPANLNLQDTVATFTTRHISTLKELQSFHEICKKSPHFIYKFSTLLMERVVQLETELW
;
A
#
# COMPACT_ATOMS: atom_id res chain seq x y z
N MET A 1 53.30 -15.01 -33.21
CA MET A 1 53.33 -15.10 -31.75
C MET A 1 53.06 -13.68 -31.27
N ILE A 2 51.86 -13.44 -30.73
CA ILE A 2 51.32 -12.09 -30.56
C ILE A 2 51.88 -11.48 -29.27
N ASP A 3 52.40 -10.25 -29.39
CA ASP A 3 52.85 -9.37 -28.31
C ASP A 3 51.70 -9.04 -27.37
N TYR A 4 51.92 -9.23 -26.07
CA TYR A 4 51.02 -8.75 -25.02
C TYR A 4 51.29 -7.26 -24.76
N LEU A 5 50.63 -6.39 -25.53
CA LEU A 5 50.52 -4.98 -25.16
C LEU A 5 49.59 -4.85 -23.95
N TYR A 6 50.21 -4.55 -22.81
CA TYR A 6 49.58 -4.11 -21.58
C TYR A 6 48.69 -2.89 -21.88
N ARG A 7 47.38 -3.03 -21.69
CA ARG A 7 46.39 -1.96 -21.81
C ARG A 7 46.08 -1.44 -20.41
N ASP A 8 46.58 -0.24 -20.09
CA ASP A 8 46.29 0.53 -18.87
C ASP A 8 44.91 1.20 -18.93
N ASP A 9 43.86 0.41 -19.18
CA ASP A 9 42.47 0.88 -19.24
C ASP A 9 41.51 0.00 -18.42
N TYR A 10 42.02 -0.61 -17.34
CA TYR A 10 41.15 -0.93 -16.20
C TYR A 10 40.84 0.36 -15.44
N ASP A 11 39.78 1.03 -15.90
CA ASP A 11 39.01 1.96 -15.09
C ASP A 11 38.35 1.15 -13.95
N ASP A 12 39.10 0.96 -12.86
CA ASP A 12 38.62 0.44 -11.58
C ASP A 12 37.79 1.52 -10.87
N THR A 13 36.76 2.00 -11.56
CA THR A 13 35.79 2.95 -11.03
C THR A 13 34.40 2.32 -11.07
N SER A 14 34.19 1.48 -10.07
CA SER A 14 32.93 1.39 -9.35
C SER A 14 31.75 0.80 -10.13
N GLU A 15 31.65 -0.54 -10.04
CA GLU A 15 30.38 -1.28 -9.94
C GLU A 15 29.49 -0.75 -8.78
N LEU A 16 29.16 0.54 -8.74
CA LEU A 16 28.38 1.17 -7.66
C LEU A 16 27.46 2.27 -8.20
N THR A 17 26.54 1.95 -9.11
CA THR A 17 25.42 2.88 -9.41
C THR A 17 24.08 2.16 -9.62
N ILE A 18 23.84 1.05 -8.89
CA ILE A 18 22.47 0.53 -8.71
C ILE A 18 22.01 0.64 -7.25
N GLU A 19 22.90 0.89 -6.28
CA GLU A 19 22.51 1.00 -4.87
C GLU A 19 22.19 2.42 -4.38
N GLU A 20 22.25 3.43 -5.26
CA GLU A 20 21.97 4.83 -4.87
C GLU A 20 20.53 5.30 -5.14
N GLN A 21 19.59 4.37 -5.35
CA GLN A 21 18.16 4.69 -5.52
C GLN A 21 17.26 3.99 -4.49
N ASN A 22 17.77 3.69 -3.27
CA ASN A 22 16.92 3.16 -2.20
C ASN A 22 17.35 3.55 -0.78
N ARG A 23 18.01 4.70 -0.59
CA ARG A 23 18.09 5.31 0.75
C ARG A 23 16.84 6.12 1.06
N SER A 24 15.69 5.45 1.08
CA SER A 24 14.61 5.93 1.95
C SER A 24 15.03 5.57 3.36
N SER A 25 15.42 6.56 4.18
CA SER A 25 15.76 6.33 5.58
C SER A 25 14.63 5.52 6.25
N PRO A 26 14.92 4.50 7.08
CA PRO A 26 13.89 3.73 7.76
C PRO A 26 12.94 4.61 8.57
N GLU A 27 13.40 5.78 9.02
CA GLU A 27 12.58 6.80 9.67
C GLU A 27 11.55 7.45 8.73
N GLN A 28 11.91 7.70 7.46
CA GLN A 28 10.98 8.24 6.45
C GLN A 28 9.94 7.20 6.00
N LEU A 29 10.33 5.93 5.88
CA LEU A 29 9.40 4.82 5.64
C LEU A 29 8.40 4.71 6.80
N ASN A 30 8.87 4.74 8.05
CA ASN A 30 8.03 4.70 9.23
C ASN A 30 7.09 5.91 9.35
N LEU A 31 7.58 7.12 9.05
CA LEU A 31 6.76 8.34 9.05
C LEU A 31 5.70 8.32 7.94
N THR A 32 6.06 7.86 6.74
CA THR A 32 5.12 7.75 5.61
C THR A 32 4.07 6.68 5.85
N HIS A 33 4.45 5.57 6.50
CA HIS A 33 3.54 4.51 6.91
C HIS A 33 2.59 5.01 8.01
N GLN A 34 3.13 5.61 9.09
CA GLN A 34 2.33 6.18 10.18
C GLN A 34 1.39 7.29 9.72
N TRP A 35 1.82 8.16 8.80
CA TRP A 35 0.97 9.23 8.26
C TRP A 35 -0.16 8.69 7.40
N LYS A 36 0.11 7.69 6.55
CA LYS A 36 -0.94 7.02 5.75
C LYS A 36 -1.92 6.28 6.65
N ASP A 37 -1.45 5.66 7.73
CA ASP A 37 -2.28 4.91 8.67
C ASP A 37 -3.17 5.83 9.50
N ALA A 38 -2.63 6.91 10.08
CA ALA A 38 -3.38 7.82 10.93
C ALA A 38 -4.51 8.52 10.17
N PHE A 39 -4.24 8.99 8.94
CA PHE A 39 -5.25 9.64 8.11
C PHE A 39 -6.31 8.68 7.61
N PHE A 40 -5.93 7.47 7.16
CA PHE A 40 -6.89 6.48 6.68
C PHE A 40 -7.86 6.04 7.78
N ILE A 41 -7.37 5.76 8.98
CA ILE A 41 -8.19 5.36 10.13
C ILE A 41 -9.14 6.48 10.55
N GLN A 42 -8.67 7.74 10.56
CA GLN A 42 -9.55 8.90 10.82
C GLN A 42 -10.60 9.07 9.73
N LEU A 43 -10.24 8.84 8.46
CA LEU A 43 -11.15 8.92 7.33
C LEU A 43 -12.26 7.87 7.44
N VAL A 44 -11.93 6.61 7.74
CA VAL A 44 -12.95 5.57 7.92
C VAL A 44 -13.88 5.91 9.09
N LYS A 45 -13.34 6.39 10.22
CA LYS A 45 -14.16 6.86 11.36
C LYS A 45 -15.06 8.03 11.00
N TYR A 46 -14.59 8.96 10.18
CA TYR A 46 -15.37 10.12 9.72
C TYR A 46 -16.52 9.68 8.81
N VAL A 47 -16.24 8.75 7.89
CA VAL A 47 -17.15 8.35 6.82
C VAL A 47 -18.18 7.30 7.26
N TYR A 48 -17.84 6.49 8.25
CA TYR A 48 -18.70 5.42 8.80
C TYR A 48 -19.10 5.64 10.26
N GLY A 49 -18.77 6.80 10.83
CA GLY A 49 -19.10 7.15 12.21
C GLY A 49 -20.54 7.64 12.41
N PRO A 50 -20.93 7.98 13.65
CA PRO A 50 -22.28 8.43 13.98
C PRO A 50 -22.70 9.73 13.29
N HIS A 51 -21.72 10.56 12.93
CA HIS A 51 -21.90 11.82 12.19
C HIS A 51 -21.50 11.68 10.73
N ALA A 52 -21.57 10.45 10.19
CA ALA A 52 -21.18 10.18 8.81
C ALA A 52 -21.96 11.10 7.86
N PRO A 53 -21.27 11.80 6.94
CA PRO A 53 -21.97 12.52 5.89
C PRO A 53 -22.77 11.49 5.06
N ALA A 54 -23.98 11.83 4.64
CA ALA A 54 -24.83 11.00 3.77
C ALA A 54 -24.24 10.81 2.34
N ASN A 55 -22.95 11.05 2.18
CA ASN A 55 -22.24 10.94 0.92
C ASN A 55 -21.80 9.49 0.71
N LEU A 56 -22.69 8.73 0.06
CA LEU A 56 -22.45 7.33 -0.31
C LEU A 56 -21.19 7.16 -1.18
N ASN A 57 -20.90 8.12 -2.08
CA ASN A 57 -19.70 8.08 -2.93
C ASN A 57 -18.41 8.07 -2.11
N LEU A 58 -18.38 8.77 -0.97
CA LEU A 58 -17.21 8.79 -0.10
C LEU A 58 -17.02 7.44 0.62
N GLN A 59 -18.11 6.82 1.06
CA GLN A 59 -18.08 5.45 1.60
C GLN A 59 -17.57 4.45 0.55
N ASP A 60 -18.11 4.51 -0.66
CA ASP A 60 -17.67 3.67 -1.79
C ASP A 60 -16.19 3.85 -2.11
N THR A 61 -15.72 5.09 -2.13
CA THR A 61 -14.32 5.41 -2.40
C THR A 61 -13.40 4.84 -1.33
N VAL A 62 -13.75 5.02 -0.04
CA VAL A 62 -12.97 4.51 1.09
C VAL A 62 -12.94 2.99 1.09
N ALA A 63 -14.07 2.32 0.88
CA ALA A 63 -14.12 0.87 0.82
C ALA A 63 -13.30 0.33 -0.36
N THR A 64 -13.40 0.94 -1.54
CA THR A 64 -12.59 0.58 -2.72
C THR A 64 -11.09 0.79 -2.48
N PHE A 65 -10.71 1.90 -1.86
CA PHE A 65 -9.31 2.15 -1.49
C PHE A 65 -8.80 1.06 -0.52
N THR A 66 -9.61 0.71 0.47
CA THR A 66 -9.29 -0.34 1.44
C THR A 66 -9.00 -1.67 0.75
N THR A 67 -9.84 -2.08 -0.21
CA THR A 67 -9.60 -3.36 -0.93
C THR A 67 -8.32 -3.34 -1.75
N ARG A 68 -7.90 -2.18 -2.31
CA ARG A 68 -6.62 -2.04 -3.04
C ARG A 68 -5.40 -2.14 -2.14
N HIS A 69 -5.52 -1.73 -0.89
CA HIS A 69 -4.40 -1.62 0.05
C HIS A 69 -4.49 -2.61 1.22
N ILE A 70 -5.31 -3.66 1.08
CA ILE A 70 -5.56 -4.62 2.16
C ILE A 70 -4.29 -5.35 2.62
N SER A 71 -3.32 -5.58 1.72
CA SER A 71 -2.04 -6.20 2.04
C SER A 71 -1.25 -5.43 3.09
N THR A 72 -1.36 -4.10 3.10
CA THR A 72 -0.74 -3.20 4.09
C THR A 72 -1.66 -3.01 5.29
N LEU A 73 -2.94 -2.75 5.05
CA LEU A 73 -3.89 -2.40 6.12
C LEU A 73 -4.14 -3.56 7.10
N LYS A 74 -4.07 -4.82 6.63
CA LYS A 74 -4.29 -6.00 7.48
C LYS A 74 -3.25 -6.17 8.60
N GLU A 75 -2.08 -5.55 8.48
CA GLU A 75 -1.03 -5.63 9.50
C GLU A 75 -1.24 -4.58 10.62
N LEU A 76 -2.20 -3.67 10.44
CA LEU A 76 -2.45 -2.58 11.37
C LEU A 76 -3.47 -2.96 12.43
N GLN A 77 -3.07 -2.87 13.71
CA GLN A 77 -4.00 -3.07 14.82
C GLN A 77 -5.19 -2.10 14.78
N SER A 78 -4.94 -0.85 14.37
CA SER A 78 -5.99 0.17 14.22
C SER A 78 -7.04 -0.21 13.18
N PHE A 79 -6.63 -0.87 12.10
CA PHE A 79 -7.55 -1.38 11.08
C PHE A 79 -8.44 -2.47 11.66
N HIS A 80 -7.88 -3.44 12.39
CA HIS A 80 -8.68 -4.46 13.07
C HIS A 80 -9.69 -3.87 14.05
N GLU A 81 -9.31 -2.82 14.79
CA GLU A 81 -10.22 -2.14 15.71
C GLU A 81 -11.36 -1.41 14.98
N ILE A 82 -11.08 -0.82 13.82
CA ILE A 82 -12.13 -0.26 12.95
C ILE A 82 -13.06 -1.36 12.45
N CYS A 83 -12.51 -2.49 11.99
CA CYS A 83 -13.29 -3.62 11.51
C CYS A 83 -14.29 -4.12 12.57
N LYS A 84 -13.87 -4.16 13.84
CA LYS A 84 -14.76 -4.51 14.96
C LYS A 84 -15.82 -3.46 15.25
N LYS A 85 -15.46 -2.17 15.16
CA LYS A 85 -16.33 -1.05 15.60
C LYS A 85 -17.26 -0.53 14.52
N SER A 86 -17.04 -0.90 13.26
CA SER A 86 -17.81 -0.39 12.13
C SER A 86 -18.36 -1.54 11.25
N PRO A 87 -19.47 -2.17 11.65
CA PRO A 87 -20.07 -3.29 10.90
C PRO A 87 -20.45 -2.91 9.47
N HIS A 88 -20.98 -1.71 9.27
CA HIS A 88 -21.36 -1.22 7.93
C HIS A 88 -20.17 -1.06 7.00
N PHE A 89 -19.03 -0.61 7.53
CA PHE A 89 -17.77 -0.54 6.78
C PHE A 89 -17.32 -1.95 6.38
N ILE A 90 -17.29 -2.90 7.31
CA ILE A 90 -16.85 -4.27 7.03
C ILE A 90 -17.73 -4.96 6.01
N TYR A 91 -19.04 -4.82 6.11
CA TYR A 91 -19.97 -5.38 5.13
C TYR A 91 -19.62 -4.89 3.72
N LYS A 92 -19.53 -3.57 3.54
CA LYS A 92 -19.28 -2.96 2.24
C LYS A 92 -17.88 -3.29 1.69
N PHE A 93 -16.86 -3.20 2.55
CA PHE A 93 -15.49 -3.60 2.23
C PHE A 93 -15.40 -5.08 1.80
N SER A 94 -16.03 -5.99 2.55
CA SER A 94 -15.97 -7.43 2.26
C SER A 94 -16.69 -7.78 0.96
N THR A 95 -17.84 -7.14 0.67
CA THR A 95 -18.54 -7.29 -0.61
C THR A 95 -17.63 -6.91 -1.78
N LEU A 96 -17.01 -5.73 -1.73
CA LEU A 96 -16.09 -5.28 -2.78
C LEU A 96 -14.85 -6.17 -2.91
N LEU A 97 -14.35 -6.71 -1.79
CA LEU A 97 -13.23 -7.64 -1.81
C LEU A 97 -13.62 -8.94 -2.53
N MET A 98 -14.80 -9.47 -2.23
CA MET A 98 -15.32 -10.69 -2.86
C MET A 98 -15.60 -10.48 -4.35
N GLU A 99 -16.19 -9.34 -4.74
CA GLU A 99 -16.39 -9.00 -6.16
C GLU A 99 -15.09 -9.00 -6.95
N ARG A 100 -14.00 -8.49 -6.35
CA ARG A 100 -12.67 -8.51 -6.98
C ARG A 100 -12.09 -9.91 -7.08
N VAL A 101 -12.31 -10.76 -6.07
CA VAL A 101 -11.91 -12.17 -6.15
C VAL A 101 -12.63 -12.86 -7.30
N VAL A 102 -13.95 -12.65 -7.44
CA VAL A 102 -14.74 -13.21 -8.54
C VAL A 102 -14.24 -12.71 -9.90
N GLN A 103 -13.93 -11.42 -10.03
CA GLN A 103 -13.35 -10.87 -11.26
C GLN A 103 -12.01 -11.52 -11.63
N LEU A 104 -11.11 -11.66 -10.66
CA LEU A 104 -9.81 -12.31 -10.86
C LEU A 104 -9.97 -13.78 -11.24
N GLU A 105 -10.93 -14.49 -10.65
CA GLU A 105 -11.24 -15.86 -11.03
C GLU A 105 -11.73 -15.93 -12.47
N THR A 106 -12.58 -15.01 -12.93
CA THR A 106 -13.06 -14.98 -14.33
C THR A 106 -12.00 -14.59 -15.35
N GLU A 107 -11.00 -13.77 -14.98
CA GLU A 107 -9.90 -13.39 -15.87
C GLU A 107 -8.84 -14.49 -16.05
N LEU A 108 -8.79 -15.45 -15.12
CA LEU A 108 -7.84 -16.57 -15.13
C LEU A 108 -8.30 -17.78 -15.96
N TRP A 109 -9.53 -17.73 -16.52
CA TRP A 109 -10.15 -18.77 -17.35
C TRP A 109 -10.46 -18.25 -18.75
#